data_AF-A0A4Y3NHL1-F1
#
_entry.id   AF-A0A4Y3NHL1-F1
#
_cell.length_a   1.000
_cell.length_b   1.000
_cell.length_c   1.000
_cell.angle_alpha   90.00
_cell.angle_beta   90.00
_cell.angle_gamma   90.00
#
_symmetry.space_group_name_H-M   'P 1'
#
loop_
_entity.id
_entity.type
_entity.pdbx_description
1 polymer ?
#
loop_
_entity_poly.entity_id
_entity_poly.type
_entity_poly.pdbx_seq_one_letter_code
_entity_poly.pdbx_strand_id
1 'polypeptide(L)'
;MIRGAAAASRAQGWGRSYFALQAVAGLAWWISVFLSPTVRGATLGSLNPVLVAAFDVPLFVIGSGVAAFGIRAAAVVATGWTVLVSILLAAYATITTEAGWGVLIMAAAAACSVVALFLVVQGRVPTELIVRGPFAFRPAPTLRRTAANVGATMGQLVLFWGFFLVVLPSVIWWLEQRWLVSLPFPSAAAPAGLVILVLASCLGVASAVAMSSTGGGTPLPSAMPNRLVIAGPYRWVRNPMAVAGISQGAAVGLILGSWLVIAYAVIGSLLWNYAVRPHEEADLERRFGADFRRYRDSVRCWIPHPRRTRPAAR
;
A
#
# COMPACT_ATOMS: atom_id res chain seq x y z
N MET A 1 -21.18 -16.62 16.37
CA MET A 1 -19.95 -17.40 16.63
C MET A 1 -19.56 -18.34 15.48
N ILE A 2 -20.45 -19.19 14.97
CA ILE A 2 -20.13 -20.20 13.92
C ILE A 2 -19.56 -19.59 12.62
N ARG A 3 -20.13 -18.48 12.11
CA ARG A 3 -19.61 -17.79 10.91
C ARG A 3 -18.19 -17.21 11.09
N GLY A 4 -17.82 -16.82 12.31
CA GLY A 4 -16.49 -16.29 12.62
C GLY A 4 -15.42 -17.38 12.63
N ALA A 5 -15.74 -18.53 13.22
CA ALA A 5 -14.84 -19.69 13.22
C ALA A 5 -14.60 -20.24 11.80
N ALA A 6 -15.63 -20.31 10.97
CA ALA A 6 -15.52 -20.76 9.57
C ALA A 6 -14.81 -19.75 8.64
N ALA A 7 -14.78 -18.46 9.00
CA ALA A 7 -14.00 -17.44 8.29
C ALA A 7 -12.52 -17.51 8.69
N ALA A 8 -12.24 -17.66 9.99
CA ALA A 8 -10.90 -17.82 10.52
C ALA A 8 -10.21 -19.10 10.00
N SER A 9 -10.94 -20.21 9.91
CA SER A 9 -10.40 -21.46 9.37
C SER A 9 -10.04 -21.35 7.88
N ARG A 10 -10.88 -20.68 7.08
CA ARG A 10 -10.57 -20.38 5.67
C ARG A 10 -9.37 -19.44 5.53
N ALA A 11 -9.29 -18.41 6.35
CA ALA A 11 -8.16 -17.47 6.38
C ALA A 11 -6.84 -18.19 6.72
N GLN A 12 -6.84 -19.06 7.73
CA GLN A 12 -5.70 -19.91 8.07
C GLN A 12 -5.32 -20.84 6.90
N GLY A 13 -6.31 -21.39 6.19
CA GLY A 13 -6.09 -22.17 4.97
C GLY A 13 -5.32 -21.40 3.90
N TRP A 14 -5.70 -20.15 3.63
CA TRP A 14 -4.96 -19.29 2.68
C TRP A 14 -3.50 -19.04 3.09
N GLY A 15 -3.25 -18.80 4.38
CA GLY A 15 -1.89 -18.63 4.89
C GLY A 15 -1.03 -19.89 4.70
N ARG A 16 -1.61 -21.07 4.96
CA ARG A 16 -0.95 -22.37 4.72
C ARG A 16 -0.66 -22.61 3.24
N SER A 17 -1.62 -22.33 2.36
CA SER A 17 -1.44 -22.45 0.91
C SER A 17 -0.34 -21.53 0.38
N TYR A 18 -0.23 -20.31 0.93
CA TYR A 18 0.86 -19.41 0.59
C TYR A 18 2.23 -20.00 0.98
N PHE A 19 2.38 -20.50 2.20
CA PHE A 19 3.65 -21.11 2.62
C PHE A 19 4.02 -22.36 1.79
N ALA A 20 3.03 -23.14 1.34
CA ALA A 20 3.26 -24.23 0.39
C ALA A 20 3.79 -23.71 -0.94
N LEU A 21 3.13 -22.68 -1.50
CA LEU A 21 3.56 -22.03 -2.74
C LEU A 21 4.97 -21.43 -2.60
N GLN A 22 5.26 -20.77 -1.48
CA GLN A 22 6.57 -20.19 -1.19
C GLN A 22 7.67 -21.25 -1.13
N ALA A 23 7.40 -22.40 -0.49
CA ALA A 23 8.35 -23.51 -0.45
C ALA A 23 8.66 -24.04 -1.86
N VAL A 24 7.62 -24.29 -2.67
CA VAL A 24 7.78 -24.79 -4.04
C VAL A 24 8.50 -23.76 -4.92
N ALA A 25 8.10 -22.49 -4.84
CA ALA A 25 8.72 -21.40 -5.61
C ALA A 25 10.18 -21.18 -5.19
N GLY A 26 10.48 -21.22 -3.88
CA GLY A 26 11.84 -21.10 -3.36
C GLY A 26 12.74 -22.24 -3.80
N LEU A 27 12.23 -23.49 -3.79
CA LEU A 27 12.96 -24.65 -4.31
C LEU A 27 13.25 -24.51 -5.81
N ALA A 28 12.24 -24.14 -6.59
CA ALA A 28 12.38 -23.93 -8.03
C ALA A 28 13.37 -22.80 -8.36
N TRP A 29 13.37 -21.73 -7.56
CA TRP A 29 14.33 -20.64 -7.69
C TRP A 29 15.76 -21.09 -7.36
N TRP A 30 15.98 -21.83 -6.28
CA TRP A 30 17.30 -22.38 -5.94
C TRP A 30 17.85 -23.30 -7.02
N ILE A 31 17.02 -24.19 -7.56
CA ILE A 31 17.38 -25.02 -8.72
C ILE A 31 17.81 -24.11 -9.88
N SER A 32 17.04 -23.05 -10.16
CA SER A 32 17.34 -22.09 -11.24
C SER A 32 18.66 -21.33 -11.03
N VAL A 33 19.01 -20.98 -9.78
CA VAL A 33 20.30 -20.34 -9.43
C VAL A 33 21.49 -21.23 -9.76
N PHE A 34 21.37 -22.54 -9.58
CA PHE A 34 22.43 -23.49 -9.91
C PHE A 34 22.50 -23.80 -11.41
N LEU A 35 21.36 -23.79 -12.11
CA LEU A 35 21.28 -24.09 -13.55
C LEU A 35 21.56 -22.88 -14.46
N SER A 36 21.29 -21.65 -14.01
CA SER A 36 21.37 -20.45 -14.86
C SER A 36 22.28 -19.37 -14.26
N PRO A 37 23.42 -19.05 -14.92
CA PRO A 37 24.26 -17.93 -14.55
C PRO A 37 23.52 -16.59 -14.57
N THR A 38 22.56 -16.41 -15.48
CA THR A 38 21.74 -15.20 -15.58
C THR A 38 20.88 -15.00 -14.35
N VAL A 39 20.19 -16.06 -13.89
CA VAL A 39 19.37 -16.01 -12.67
C VAL A 39 20.25 -15.72 -11.46
N ARG A 40 21.39 -16.41 -11.35
CA ARG A 40 22.36 -16.18 -10.27
C ARG A 40 22.87 -14.74 -10.24
N GLY A 41 23.34 -14.21 -11.36
CA GLY A 41 23.83 -12.83 -11.43
C GLY A 41 22.75 -11.80 -11.10
N ALA A 42 21.53 -11.99 -11.62
CA ALA A 42 20.42 -11.06 -11.40
C ALA A 42 19.89 -11.06 -9.95
N THR A 43 19.98 -12.19 -9.24
CA THR A 43 19.32 -12.37 -7.92
C THR A 43 20.27 -12.54 -6.74
N LEU A 44 21.51 -12.97 -6.96
CA LEU A 44 22.54 -13.16 -5.93
C LEU A 44 23.84 -12.38 -6.22
N GLY A 45 24.08 -11.97 -7.48
CA GLY A 45 25.32 -11.30 -7.84
C GLY A 45 26.53 -12.20 -7.63
N SER A 46 27.53 -11.67 -6.93
CA SER A 46 28.79 -12.33 -6.57
C SER A 46 28.72 -13.14 -5.28
N LEU A 47 27.56 -13.20 -4.59
CA LEU A 47 27.40 -14.02 -3.40
C LEU A 47 27.65 -15.50 -3.72
N ASN A 48 28.32 -16.21 -2.79
CA ASN A 48 28.55 -17.64 -2.92
C ASN A 48 27.21 -18.39 -2.80
N PRO A 49 26.69 -19.00 -3.88
CA PRO A 49 25.36 -19.62 -3.88
C PRO A 49 25.29 -20.83 -2.95
N VAL A 50 26.39 -21.56 -2.75
CA VAL A 50 26.42 -22.73 -1.86
C VAL A 50 26.28 -22.30 -0.41
N LEU A 51 26.98 -21.24 -0.01
CA LEU A 51 26.91 -20.72 1.36
C LEU A 51 25.52 -20.16 1.67
N VAL A 52 24.96 -19.37 0.75
CA VAL A 52 23.61 -18.82 0.92
C VAL A 52 22.57 -19.95 0.95
N ALA A 53 22.67 -20.95 0.06
CA ALA A 53 21.77 -22.10 0.04
C ALA A 53 21.81 -22.91 1.34
N ALA A 54 22.98 -23.05 1.97
CA ALA A 54 23.13 -23.82 3.21
C ALA A 54 22.26 -23.29 4.35
N PHE A 55 22.00 -21.97 4.40
CA PHE A 55 21.09 -21.37 5.37
C PHE A 55 19.67 -21.19 4.82
N ASP A 56 19.57 -20.76 3.56
CA ASP A 56 18.28 -20.41 2.97
C ASP A 56 17.42 -21.64 2.68
N VAL A 57 17.98 -22.75 2.20
CA VAL A 57 17.18 -23.96 1.93
C VAL A 57 16.52 -24.50 3.22
N PRO A 58 17.22 -24.66 4.35
CA PRO A 58 16.56 -25.07 5.60
C PRO A 58 15.57 -24.05 6.15
N LEU A 59 15.94 -22.77 6.22
CA LEU A 59 15.17 -21.75 6.93
C LEU A 59 14.02 -21.17 6.09
N PHE A 60 14.23 -21.02 4.79
CA PHE A 60 13.23 -20.53 3.85
C PHE A 60 12.42 -21.66 3.22
N VAL A 61 13.05 -22.58 2.49
CA VAL A 61 12.33 -23.59 1.69
C VAL A 61 11.68 -24.64 2.58
N ILE A 62 12.48 -25.33 3.40
CA ILE A 62 11.98 -26.37 4.32
C ILE A 62 11.11 -25.72 5.40
N GLY A 63 11.55 -24.60 5.98
CA GLY A 63 10.77 -23.83 6.95
C GLY A 63 9.38 -23.47 6.44
N SER A 64 9.26 -22.98 5.20
CA SER A 64 7.97 -22.69 4.57
C SER A 64 7.15 -23.96 4.31
N GLY A 65 7.80 -25.06 3.89
CA GLY A 65 7.13 -26.35 3.72
C GLY A 65 6.51 -26.86 5.02
N VAL A 66 7.24 -26.76 6.13
CA VAL A 66 6.75 -27.12 7.47
C VAL A 66 5.63 -26.16 7.93
N ALA A 67 5.78 -24.86 7.66
CA ALA A 67 4.75 -23.86 7.94
C ALA A 67 3.42 -24.13 7.20
N ALA A 68 3.47 -24.72 5.99
CA ALA A 68 2.28 -25.11 5.23
C ALA A 68 1.41 -26.15 5.95
N PHE A 69 1.98 -26.94 6.86
CA PHE A 69 1.23 -27.87 7.71
C PHE A 69 0.54 -27.19 8.91
N GLY A 70 0.68 -25.86 9.05
CA GLY A 70 0.07 -25.08 10.13
C GLY A 70 0.95 -24.97 11.39
N ILE A 71 2.22 -25.37 11.31
CA ILE A 71 3.17 -25.29 12.43
C ILE A 71 3.59 -23.83 12.60
N ARG A 72 3.08 -23.19 13.66
CA ARG A 72 3.28 -21.75 13.92
C ARG A 72 4.74 -21.35 14.10
N ALA A 73 5.53 -22.16 14.81
CA ALA A 73 6.95 -21.88 15.02
C ALA A 73 7.72 -21.83 13.68
N ALA A 74 7.43 -22.78 12.77
CA ALA A 74 8.03 -22.79 11.44
C ALA A 74 7.58 -21.57 10.61
N ALA A 75 6.31 -21.16 10.68
CA ALA A 75 5.83 -19.96 10.01
C ALA A 75 6.54 -18.69 10.50
N VAL A 76 6.76 -18.56 11.82
CA VAL A 76 7.50 -17.43 12.42
C VAL A 76 8.96 -17.43 11.97
N VAL A 77 9.64 -18.58 12.04
CA VAL A 77 11.04 -18.73 11.63
C VAL A 77 11.21 -18.43 10.15
N ALA A 78 10.40 -19.04 9.28
CA ALA A 78 10.46 -18.83 7.84
C ALA A 78 10.22 -17.36 7.49
N THR A 79 9.17 -16.73 8.07
CA THR A 79 8.87 -15.31 7.83
C THR A 79 9.98 -14.40 8.33
N GLY A 80 10.49 -14.65 9.54
CA GLY A 80 11.58 -13.87 10.13
C GLY A 80 12.85 -13.95 9.27
N TRP A 81 13.17 -15.15 8.78
CA TRP A 81 14.28 -15.35 7.85
C TRP A 81 14.06 -14.65 6.52
N THR A 82 12.87 -14.76 5.90
CA THR A 82 12.54 -14.06 4.64
C THR A 82 12.69 -12.54 4.77
N VAL A 83 12.23 -11.96 5.88
CA VAL A 83 12.39 -10.52 6.16
C VAL A 83 13.86 -10.16 6.35
N LEU A 84 14.61 -10.95 7.13
CA LEU A 84 16.04 -10.73 7.34
C LEU A 84 16.81 -10.76 6.02
N VAL A 85 16.62 -11.81 5.21
CA VAL A 85 17.25 -11.95 3.89
C VAL A 85 16.86 -10.78 2.98
N SER A 86 15.59 -10.36 2.96
CA SER A 86 15.16 -9.20 2.18
C SER A 86 15.90 -7.92 2.57
N ILE A 87 16.13 -7.68 3.86
CA ILE A 87 16.85 -6.49 4.36
C ILE A 87 18.34 -6.59 4.02
N LEU A 88 18.97 -7.74 4.30
CA LEU A 88 20.38 -7.96 4.03
C LEU A 88 20.69 -7.87 2.54
N LEU A 89 19.84 -8.45 1.69
CA LEU A 89 19.99 -8.40 0.24
C LEU A 89 19.78 -6.99 -0.30
N ALA A 90 18.82 -6.23 0.25
CA ALA A 90 18.64 -4.82 -0.09
C ALA A 90 19.87 -3.98 0.29
N ALA A 91 20.44 -4.19 1.48
CA ALA A 91 21.66 -3.51 1.90
C ALA A 91 22.85 -3.88 1.01
N TYR A 92 23.04 -5.17 0.73
CA TYR A 92 24.06 -5.69 -0.17
C TYR A 92 23.93 -5.06 -1.56
N ALA A 93 22.77 -5.15 -2.20
CA ALA A 93 22.52 -4.58 -3.53
C ALA A 93 22.73 -3.06 -3.56
N THR A 94 22.38 -2.36 -2.48
CA THR A 94 22.62 -0.92 -2.36
C THR A 94 24.11 -0.59 -2.25
N ILE A 95 24.94 -1.47 -1.68
CA ILE A 95 26.40 -1.27 -1.55
C ILE A 95 27.14 -1.74 -2.81
N THR A 96 26.74 -2.86 -3.41
CA THR A 96 27.49 -3.52 -4.49
C THR A 96 26.93 -3.27 -5.88
N THR A 97 25.70 -2.76 -6.03
CA THR A 97 24.93 -2.68 -7.30
C THR A 97 24.56 -4.02 -7.92
N GLU A 98 24.70 -5.12 -7.17
CA GLU A 98 24.38 -6.44 -7.66
C GLU A 98 23.04 -6.92 -7.12
N ALA A 99 22.53 -8.04 -7.66
CA ALA A 99 21.37 -8.75 -7.10
C ALA A 99 20.05 -7.94 -7.01
N GLY A 100 19.89 -6.86 -7.78
CA GLY A 100 18.73 -5.97 -7.66
C GLY A 100 17.37 -6.65 -7.86
N TRP A 101 17.26 -7.57 -8.81
CA TRP A 101 16.04 -8.35 -8.99
C TRP A 101 15.76 -9.28 -7.80
N GLY A 102 16.81 -9.76 -7.15
CA GLY A 102 16.72 -10.52 -5.90
C GLY A 102 16.07 -9.71 -4.78
N VAL A 103 16.42 -8.41 -4.66
CA VAL A 103 15.80 -7.51 -3.67
C VAL A 103 14.29 -7.42 -3.87
N LEU A 104 13.84 -7.23 -5.11
CA LEU A 104 12.42 -7.08 -5.43
C LEU A 104 11.63 -8.37 -5.16
N ILE A 105 12.18 -9.52 -5.56
CA ILE A 105 11.58 -10.84 -5.31
C ILE A 105 11.48 -11.09 -3.79
N MET A 106 12.57 -10.83 -3.06
CA MET A 106 12.62 -11.05 -1.61
C MET A 106 11.72 -10.08 -0.85
N ALA A 107 11.60 -8.82 -1.27
CA ALA A 107 10.69 -7.87 -0.65
C ALA A 107 9.22 -8.30 -0.83
N ALA A 108 8.87 -8.77 -2.03
CA ALA A 108 7.54 -9.31 -2.31
C ALA A 108 7.26 -10.59 -1.47
N ALA A 109 8.23 -11.51 -1.41
CA ALA A 109 8.12 -12.71 -0.59
C ALA A 109 8.00 -12.39 0.91
N ALA A 110 8.77 -11.42 1.42
CA ALA A 110 8.72 -10.98 2.81
C ALA A 110 7.35 -10.37 3.15
N ALA A 111 6.83 -9.47 2.31
CA ALA A 111 5.53 -8.86 2.53
C ALA A 111 4.41 -9.91 2.57
N CYS A 112 4.40 -10.84 1.61
CA CYS A 112 3.42 -11.90 1.56
C CYS A 112 3.58 -12.92 2.71
N SER A 113 4.82 -13.24 3.12
CA SER A 113 5.11 -14.06 4.30
C SER A 113 4.56 -13.45 5.59
N VAL A 114 4.72 -12.14 5.79
CA VAL A 114 4.15 -11.42 6.94
C VAL A 114 2.62 -11.52 6.95
N VAL A 115 1.98 -11.32 5.80
CA VAL A 115 0.52 -11.49 5.68
C VAL A 115 0.11 -12.93 5.98
N ALA A 116 0.80 -13.92 5.40
CA ALA A 116 0.52 -15.34 5.63
C ALA A 116 0.73 -15.75 7.09
N LEU A 117 1.75 -15.21 7.76
CA LEU A 117 2.00 -15.42 9.18
C LEU A 117 0.81 -14.94 10.02
N PHE A 118 0.29 -13.74 9.76
CA PHE A 118 -0.91 -13.24 10.44
C PHE A 118 -2.12 -14.14 10.19
N LEU A 119 -2.30 -14.61 8.95
CA LEU A 119 -3.37 -15.54 8.61
C LEU A 119 -3.26 -16.86 9.37
N VAL A 120 -2.07 -17.46 9.46
CA VAL A 120 -1.85 -18.73 10.17
C VAL A 120 -1.98 -18.57 11.69
N VAL A 121 -1.42 -17.51 12.27
CA VAL A 121 -1.37 -17.32 13.73
C VAL A 121 -2.67 -16.74 14.29
N GLN A 122 -3.23 -15.73 13.62
CA GLN A 122 -4.37 -14.95 14.12
C GLN A 122 -5.68 -15.23 13.37
N GLY A 123 -5.64 -15.92 12.22
CA GLY A 123 -6.82 -16.16 11.38
C GLY A 123 -7.38 -14.89 10.71
N ARG A 124 -6.63 -13.79 10.75
CA ARG A 124 -6.97 -12.49 10.15
C ARG A 124 -5.73 -11.60 10.07
N VAL A 125 -5.76 -10.60 9.20
CA VAL A 125 -4.75 -9.53 9.17
C VAL A 125 -5.21 -8.40 10.10
N PRO A 126 -4.38 -7.94 11.06
CA PRO A 126 -4.78 -6.91 12.03
C PRO A 126 -4.72 -5.51 11.42
N THR A 127 -5.59 -5.23 10.44
CA THR A 127 -5.63 -3.93 9.73
C THR A 127 -6.01 -2.77 10.65
N GLU A 128 -6.61 -3.04 11.82
CA GLU A 128 -6.88 -2.04 12.83
C GLU A 128 -5.62 -1.35 13.36
N LEU A 129 -4.45 -1.99 13.26
CA LEU A 129 -3.18 -1.39 13.68
C LEU A 129 -2.77 -0.22 12.78
N ILE A 130 -3.17 -0.23 11.50
CA ILE A 130 -2.84 0.83 10.53
C ILE A 130 -3.51 2.15 10.90
N VAL A 131 -4.71 2.08 11.47
CA VAL A 131 -5.51 3.24 11.88
C VAL A 131 -5.31 3.59 13.37
N ARG A 132 -4.24 3.10 14.01
CA ARG A 132 -3.83 3.49 15.37
C ARG A 132 -2.72 4.55 15.33
N GLY A 133 -2.57 5.31 16.42
CA GLY A 133 -1.49 6.28 16.59
C GLY A 133 -1.67 7.56 15.73
N PRO A 134 -0.66 8.00 14.97
CA PRO A 134 -0.71 9.26 14.21
C PRO A 134 -1.76 9.27 13.09
N PHE A 135 -2.19 8.09 12.63
CA PHE A 135 -3.25 7.90 11.63
C PHE A 135 -4.63 7.65 12.24
N ALA A 136 -4.77 7.76 13.57
CA ALA A 136 -6.06 7.61 14.22
C ALA A 136 -7.04 8.69 13.75
N PHE A 137 -8.25 8.26 13.41
CA PHE A 137 -9.35 9.14 13.03
C PHE A 137 -9.77 9.99 14.24
N ARG A 138 -9.53 11.30 14.15
CA ARG A 138 -9.89 12.27 15.21
C ARG A 138 -10.73 13.39 14.62
N PRO A 139 -11.90 13.70 15.20
CA PRO A 139 -12.68 14.87 14.80
C PRO A 139 -11.87 16.15 14.96
N ALA A 140 -12.06 17.11 14.04
CA ALA A 140 -11.47 18.43 14.18
C ALA A 140 -12.04 19.14 15.45
N PRO A 141 -11.19 19.75 16.31
CA PRO A 141 -11.65 20.49 17.49
C PRO A 141 -12.65 21.58 17.11
N THR A 142 -13.74 21.70 17.87
CA THR A 142 -14.88 22.54 17.50
C THR A 142 -14.72 24.05 17.74
N LEU A 143 -13.61 24.57 18.30
CA LEU A 143 -13.49 25.99 18.63
C LEU A 143 -12.04 26.56 18.58
N ARG A 144 -11.92 27.74 17.93
CA ARG A 144 -11.03 28.90 18.15
C ARG A 144 -9.63 29.02 17.47
N ARG A 145 -9.45 30.21 16.85
CA ARG A 145 -8.29 30.89 16.22
C ARG A 145 -7.91 30.50 14.78
N THR A 146 -8.47 31.27 13.84
CA THR A 146 -8.60 30.99 12.40
C THR A 146 -7.35 31.23 11.55
N ALA A 147 -6.31 31.96 12.00
CA ALA A 147 -5.15 32.26 11.15
C ALA A 147 -3.93 31.35 11.42
N ALA A 148 -3.51 31.22 12.70
CA ALA A 148 -2.36 30.39 13.07
C ALA A 148 -2.57 28.89 12.77
N ASN A 149 -3.81 28.41 12.92
CA ASN A 149 -4.16 27.01 12.65
C ASN A 149 -4.24 26.70 11.15
N VAL A 150 -4.59 27.68 10.30
CA VAL A 150 -4.57 27.50 8.83
C VAL A 150 -3.15 27.39 8.32
N GLY A 151 -2.23 28.25 8.79
CA GLY A 151 -0.81 28.16 8.45
C GLY A 151 -0.17 26.84 8.91
N ALA A 152 -0.46 26.39 10.14
CA ALA A 152 0.02 25.11 10.64
C ALA A 152 -0.55 23.91 9.85
N THR A 153 -1.84 23.96 9.49
CA THR A 153 -2.49 22.92 8.67
C THR A 153 -1.94 22.88 7.25
N MET A 154 -1.69 24.05 6.63
CA MET A 154 -1.05 24.15 5.31
C MET A 154 0.39 23.63 5.36
N GLY A 155 1.16 23.98 6.39
CA GLY A 155 2.50 23.43 6.60
C GLY A 155 2.49 21.91 6.77
N GLN A 156 1.56 21.37 7.56
CA GLN A 156 1.42 19.92 7.74
C GLN A 156 1.02 19.23 6.42
N LEU A 157 0.12 19.82 5.62
CA LEU A 157 -0.24 19.30 4.31
C LEU A 157 0.96 19.30 3.34
N VAL A 158 1.72 20.39 3.28
CA VAL A 158 2.92 20.48 2.43
C VAL A 158 3.98 19.47 2.87
N LEU A 159 4.23 19.33 4.17
CA LEU A 159 5.19 18.34 4.66
C LEU A 159 4.72 16.91 4.40
N PHE A 160 3.44 16.62 4.65
CA PHE A 160 2.86 15.29 4.44
C PHE A 160 2.89 14.90 2.95
N TRP A 161 2.34 15.74 2.08
CA TRP A 161 2.32 15.47 0.64
C TRP A 161 3.71 15.57 0.02
N GLY A 162 4.55 16.51 0.46
CA GLY A 162 5.94 16.62 0.01
C GLY A 162 6.75 15.37 0.35
N PHE A 163 6.53 14.78 1.52
CA PHE A 163 7.16 13.51 1.87
C PHE A 163 6.73 12.38 0.91
N PHE A 164 5.41 12.20 0.69
CA PHE A 164 4.89 11.09 -0.12
C PHE A 164 5.00 11.27 -1.64
N LEU A 165 5.09 12.51 -2.13
CA LEU A 165 5.16 12.83 -3.56
C LEU A 165 6.55 13.27 -4.03
N VAL A 166 7.46 13.63 -3.12
CA VAL A 166 8.83 14.03 -3.47
C VAL A 166 9.83 13.12 -2.79
N VAL A 167 9.95 13.16 -1.46
CA VAL A 167 11.03 12.47 -0.73
C VAL A 167 11.01 10.96 -0.99
N LEU A 168 9.87 10.32 -0.74
CA LEU A 168 9.75 8.87 -0.86
C LEU A 168 9.91 8.40 -2.33
N PRO A 169 9.25 9.02 -3.33
CA PRO A 169 9.51 8.71 -4.74
C PRO A 169 10.95 8.91 -5.17
N SER A 170 11.63 9.98 -4.72
CA SER A 170 13.03 10.21 -5.03
C SER A 170 13.95 9.12 -4.45
N VAL A 171 13.69 8.66 -3.23
CA VAL A 171 14.43 7.53 -2.64
C VAL A 171 14.17 6.24 -3.43
N ILE A 172 12.92 5.95 -3.78
CA ILE A 172 12.58 4.75 -4.57
C ILE A 172 13.26 4.80 -5.94
N TRP A 173 13.19 5.93 -6.64
CA TRP A 173 13.86 6.12 -7.92
C TRP A 173 15.38 5.93 -7.80
N TRP A 174 16.00 6.49 -6.75
CA TRP A 174 17.43 6.31 -6.50
C TRP A 174 17.78 4.84 -6.27
N LEU A 175 16.98 4.10 -5.48
CA LEU A 175 17.15 2.67 -5.27
C LEU A 175 16.96 1.87 -6.56
N GLU A 176 15.98 2.24 -7.40
CA GLU A 176 15.75 1.61 -8.71
C GLU A 176 16.99 1.65 -9.60
N GLN A 177 17.61 2.83 -9.70
CA GLN A 177 18.86 3.00 -10.46
C GLN A 177 20.01 2.27 -9.79
N ARG A 178 20.11 2.33 -8.46
CA ARG A 178 21.20 1.71 -7.70
C ARG A 178 21.17 0.18 -7.78
N TRP A 179 19.99 -0.40 -7.83
CA TRP A 179 19.78 -1.84 -7.98
C TRP A 179 19.82 -2.31 -9.44
N LEU A 180 20.01 -1.41 -10.41
CA LEU A 180 20.05 -1.73 -11.84
C LEU A 180 18.79 -2.47 -12.33
N VAL A 181 17.63 -2.10 -11.79
CA VAL A 181 16.31 -2.66 -12.16
C VAL A 181 15.45 -1.64 -12.91
N SER A 182 16.05 -0.54 -13.38
CA SER A 182 15.34 0.47 -14.15
C SER A 182 14.91 -0.06 -15.52
N LEU A 183 13.71 0.34 -15.94
CA LEU A 183 13.14 -0.03 -17.23
C LEU A 183 13.08 1.20 -18.13
N PRO A 184 13.25 1.05 -19.46
CA PRO A 184 13.14 2.18 -20.36
C PRO A 184 11.69 2.69 -20.39
N PHE A 185 11.52 4.00 -20.28
CA PHE A 185 10.23 4.67 -20.46
C PHE A 185 10.16 5.39 -21.81
N PRO A 186 8.98 5.44 -22.45
CA PRO A 186 8.77 6.28 -23.63
C PRO A 186 9.05 7.76 -23.32
N SER A 187 9.56 8.51 -24.30
CA SER A 187 9.81 9.96 -24.16
C SER A 187 8.55 10.76 -23.80
N ALA A 188 7.36 10.24 -24.16
CA ALA A 188 6.07 10.83 -23.81
C ALA A 188 5.64 10.59 -22.34
N ALA A 189 6.35 9.74 -21.58
CA ALA A 189 5.97 9.42 -20.21
C ALA A 189 6.02 10.64 -19.28
N ALA A 190 7.10 11.40 -19.31
CA ALA A 190 7.26 12.59 -18.48
C ALA A 190 6.21 13.69 -18.77
N PRO A 191 5.95 14.11 -20.02
CA PRO A 191 4.90 15.10 -20.30
C PRO A 191 3.50 14.57 -19.97
N ALA A 192 3.20 13.29 -20.22
CA ALA A 192 1.93 12.69 -19.81
C ALA A 192 1.78 12.70 -18.28
N GLY A 193 2.85 12.34 -17.55
CA GLY A 193 2.92 12.44 -16.10
C GLY A 193 2.66 13.85 -15.61
N LEU A 194 3.25 14.88 -16.23
CA LEU A 194 3.01 16.28 -15.86
C LEU A 194 1.54 16.67 -16.03
N VAL A 195 0.90 16.31 -17.16
CA VAL A 195 -0.53 16.57 -17.39
C VAL A 195 -1.39 15.88 -16.33
N ILE A 196 -1.13 14.60 -16.04
CA ILE A 196 -1.86 13.84 -15.02
C ILE A 196 -1.65 14.47 -13.64
N LEU A 197 -0.43 14.89 -13.31
CA LEU A 197 -0.11 15.53 -12.02
C LEU A 197 -0.89 16.83 -11.84
N VAL A 198 -0.97 17.68 -12.88
CA VAL A 198 -1.74 18.93 -12.83
C VAL A 198 -3.22 18.63 -12.65
N LEU A 199 -3.81 17.74 -13.45
CA LEU A 199 -5.22 17.38 -13.35
C LEU A 199 -5.58 16.77 -11.99
N ALA A 200 -4.74 15.86 -11.48
CA ALA A 200 -4.92 15.23 -10.19
C ALA A 200 -4.76 16.24 -9.04
N SER A 201 -3.84 17.20 -9.16
CA SER A 201 -3.67 18.29 -8.20
C SER A 201 -4.87 19.23 -8.19
N CYS A 202 -5.43 19.58 -9.36
CA CYS A 202 -6.68 20.34 -9.46
C CYS A 202 -7.83 19.60 -8.75
N LEU A 203 -7.96 18.29 -8.95
CA LEU A 203 -8.95 17.46 -8.25
C LEU A 203 -8.71 17.44 -6.73
N GLY A 204 -7.46 17.29 -6.30
CA GLY A 204 -7.07 17.29 -4.89
C GLY A 204 -7.40 18.62 -4.20
N VAL A 205 -7.04 19.75 -4.81
CA VAL A 205 -7.34 21.09 -4.31
C VAL A 205 -8.85 21.33 -4.28
N ALA A 206 -9.59 21.01 -5.34
CA ALA A 206 -11.05 21.14 -5.36
C ALA A 206 -11.71 20.30 -4.26
N SER A 207 -11.17 19.11 -3.97
CA SER A 207 -11.66 18.23 -2.90
C SER A 207 -11.33 18.78 -1.51
N ALA A 208 -10.13 19.32 -1.31
CA ALA A 208 -9.73 19.95 -0.06
C ALA A 208 -10.56 21.22 0.23
N VAL A 209 -10.81 22.04 -0.78
CA VAL A 209 -11.67 23.23 -0.67
C VAL A 209 -13.10 22.83 -0.31
N ALA A 210 -13.68 21.83 -0.98
CA ALA A 210 -15.02 21.33 -0.64
C ALA A 210 -15.08 20.80 0.80
N MET A 211 -14.03 20.10 1.25
CA MET A 211 -13.98 19.56 2.61
C MET A 211 -13.84 20.66 3.68
N SER A 212 -12.98 21.65 3.45
CA SER A 212 -12.75 22.77 4.37
C SER A 212 -13.99 23.67 4.46
N SER A 213 -14.55 24.06 3.31
CA SER A 213 -15.68 25.00 3.25
C SER A 213 -17.00 24.42 3.74
N THR A 214 -17.26 23.12 3.51
CA THR A 214 -18.56 22.50 3.80
C THR A 214 -18.51 21.55 5.01
N GLY A 215 -17.35 20.96 5.27
CA GLY A 215 -17.16 19.90 6.29
C GLY A 215 -16.74 20.38 7.67
N GLY A 216 -16.19 21.59 7.79
CA GLY A 216 -15.70 22.14 9.08
C GLY A 216 -14.54 21.34 9.67
N GLY A 217 -13.63 20.84 8.81
CA GLY A 217 -12.42 20.09 9.15
C GLY A 217 -11.50 19.95 7.94
N THR A 218 -10.50 19.07 8.03
CA THR A 218 -9.45 18.90 7.02
C THR A 218 -9.45 17.49 6.46
N PRO A 219 -8.77 17.25 5.32
CA PRO A 219 -8.65 15.90 4.78
C PRO A 219 -7.64 15.00 5.48
N LEU A 220 -6.95 15.49 6.52
CA LEU A 220 -6.04 14.68 7.31
C LEU A 220 -6.83 13.81 8.30
N PRO A 221 -6.46 12.52 8.48
CA PRO A 221 -7.09 11.63 9.47
C PRO A 221 -7.13 12.22 10.89
N SER A 222 -6.13 13.03 11.24
CA SER A 222 -5.98 13.67 12.55
C SER A 222 -6.94 14.84 12.81
N ALA A 223 -7.66 15.32 11.79
CA ALA A 223 -8.58 16.46 11.90
C ALA A 223 -9.73 16.34 10.90
N MET A 224 -10.52 15.27 11.04
CA MET A 224 -11.61 14.91 10.13
C MET A 224 -12.77 15.92 10.16
N PRO A 225 -13.50 16.08 9.03
CA PRO A 225 -14.66 16.97 8.94
C PRO A 225 -15.77 16.56 9.92
N ASN A 226 -16.42 17.56 10.51
CA ASN A 226 -17.53 17.41 11.45
C ASN A 226 -18.88 17.19 10.75
N ARG A 227 -18.96 17.48 9.45
CA ARG A 227 -20.15 17.28 8.61
C ARG A 227 -19.82 16.39 7.42
N LEU A 228 -20.79 15.60 6.97
CA LEU A 228 -20.65 14.80 5.78
C LEU A 228 -20.62 15.70 4.54
N VAL A 229 -19.52 15.64 3.77
CA VAL A 229 -19.31 16.46 2.58
C VAL A 229 -19.72 15.68 1.33
N ILE A 230 -20.77 16.16 0.65
CA ILE A 230 -21.32 15.56 -0.58
C ILE A 230 -21.32 16.52 -1.78
N ALA A 231 -20.62 17.65 -1.65
CA ALA A 231 -20.53 18.73 -2.62
C ALA A 231 -19.19 18.72 -3.40
N GLY A 232 -19.14 19.42 -4.53
CA GLY A 232 -17.94 19.46 -5.37
C GLY A 232 -17.55 18.07 -5.91
N PRO A 233 -16.26 17.68 -5.90
CA PRO A 233 -15.79 16.36 -6.33
C PRO A 233 -16.52 15.17 -5.69
N TYR A 234 -16.94 15.32 -4.43
CA TYR A 234 -17.65 14.29 -3.67
C TYR A 234 -19.02 13.91 -4.26
N ARG A 235 -19.58 14.71 -5.19
CA ARG A 235 -20.85 14.35 -5.86
C ARG A 235 -20.71 13.21 -6.88
N TRP A 236 -19.49 12.96 -7.37
CA TRP A 236 -19.22 11.98 -8.42
C TRP A 236 -18.48 10.75 -7.92
N VAL A 237 -17.57 10.93 -6.95
CA VAL A 237 -16.73 9.88 -6.37
C VAL A 237 -16.66 10.10 -4.87
N ARG A 238 -16.74 9.04 -4.06
CA ARG A 238 -16.73 9.19 -2.59
C ARG A 238 -15.38 9.63 -2.02
N ASN A 239 -14.30 9.15 -2.63
CA ASN A 239 -12.93 9.40 -2.17
C ASN A 239 -12.09 10.09 -3.26
N PRO A 240 -12.48 11.29 -3.71
CA PRO A 240 -11.79 12.02 -4.77
C PRO A 240 -10.37 12.41 -4.39
N MET A 241 -10.07 12.55 -3.09
CA MET A 241 -8.71 12.78 -2.59
C MET A 241 -7.82 11.55 -2.66
N ALA A 242 -8.35 10.36 -2.41
CA ALA A 242 -7.60 9.12 -2.64
C ALA A 242 -7.29 8.97 -4.13
N VAL A 243 -8.28 9.23 -5.01
CA VAL A 243 -8.09 9.25 -6.47
C VAL A 243 -7.00 10.25 -6.87
N ALA A 244 -7.04 11.47 -6.35
CA ALA A 244 -6.02 12.49 -6.59
C ALA A 244 -4.63 11.99 -6.14
N GLY A 245 -4.47 11.56 -4.88
CA GLY A 245 -3.18 11.13 -4.34
C GLY A 245 -2.56 9.96 -5.09
N ILE A 246 -3.36 8.95 -5.44
CA ILE A 246 -2.88 7.78 -6.22
C ILE A 246 -2.47 8.21 -7.62
N SER A 247 -3.26 9.08 -8.26
CA SER A 247 -2.95 9.60 -9.60
C SER A 247 -1.70 10.48 -9.58
N GLN A 248 -1.51 11.29 -8.54
CA GLN A 248 -0.30 12.08 -8.33
C GLN A 248 0.93 11.19 -8.14
N GLY A 249 0.85 10.13 -7.32
CA GLY A 249 1.95 9.18 -7.14
C GLY A 249 2.34 8.47 -8.43
N ALA A 250 1.36 7.99 -9.20
CA ALA A 250 1.61 7.37 -10.51
C ALA A 250 2.19 8.38 -11.52
N ALA A 251 1.70 9.62 -11.52
CA ALA A 251 2.23 10.69 -12.34
C ALA A 251 3.70 11.03 -12.02
N VAL A 252 4.07 11.08 -10.74
CA VAL A 252 5.47 11.25 -10.32
C VAL A 252 6.34 10.11 -10.84
N GLY A 253 5.85 8.86 -10.80
CA GLY A 253 6.56 7.73 -11.38
C GLY A 253 6.79 7.85 -12.89
N LEU A 254 5.79 8.36 -13.64
CA LEU A 254 5.94 8.65 -15.07
C LEU A 254 6.94 9.77 -15.35
N ILE A 255 6.95 10.83 -14.52
CA ILE A 255 7.89 11.96 -14.63
C ILE A 255 9.33 11.50 -14.37
N LEU A 256 9.53 10.66 -13.36
CA LEU A 256 10.83 10.11 -12.99
C LEU A 256 11.29 8.96 -13.91
N GLY A 257 10.39 8.42 -14.74
CA GLY A 257 10.64 7.20 -15.50
C GLY A 257 10.92 5.99 -14.59
N SER A 258 10.23 5.91 -13.45
CA SER A 258 10.40 4.83 -12.46
C SER A 258 9.15 3.98 -12.36
N TRP A 259 9.30 2.71 -12.69
CA TRP A 259 8.22 1.74 -12.55
C TRP A 259 8.03 1.33 -11.08
N LEU A 260 9.07 1.38 -10.24
CA LEU A 260 8.95 1.13 -8.80
C LEU A 260 8.12 2.20 -8.11
N VAL A 261 8.23 3.48 -8.51
CA VAL A 261 7.37 4.55 -7.99
C VAL A 261 5.91 4.34 -8.39
N ILE A 262 5.66 3.90 -9.64
CA ILE A 262 4.30 3.54 -10.09
C ILE A 262 3.77 2.35 -9.28
N ALA A 263 4.59 1.30 -9.09
CA ALA A 263 4.22 0.14 -8.30
C ALA A 263 3.92 0.52 -6.85
N TYR A 264 4.72 1.40 -6.25
CA TYR A 264 4.48 1.98 -4.93
C TYR A 264 3.10 2.66 -4.85
N ALA A 265 2.74 3.50 -5.83
CA ALA A 265 1.44 4.16 -5.86
C ALA A 265 0.27 3.16 -5.99
N VAL A 266 0.42 2.14 -6.83
CA VAL A 266 -0.59 1.09 -7.02
C VAL A 266 -0.74 0.22 -5.77
N ILE A 267 0.37 -0.25 -5.19
CA ILE A 267 0.35 -1.05 -3.96
C ILE A 267 -0.23 -0.25 -2.80
N GLY A 268 0.15 1.02 -2.66
CA GLY A 268 -0.42 1.94 -1.68
C GLY A 268 -1.92 2.12 -1.84
N SER A 269 -2.40 2.23 -3.09
CA SER A 269 -3.84 2.29 -3.41
C SER A 269 -4.59 1.03 -2.96
N LEU A 270 -4.04 -0.14 -3.26
CA LEU A 270 -4.63 -1.42 -2.87
C LEU A 270 -4.66 -1.57 -1.35
N LEU A 271 -3.55 -1.26 -0.68
CA LEU A 271 -3.46 -1.27 0.78
C LEU A 271 -4.50 -0.33 1.39
N TRP A 272 -4.60 0.90 0.90
CA TRP A 272 -5.60 1.84 1.38
C TRP A 272 -7.03 1.33 1.14
N ASN A 273 -7.34 0.84 -0.05
CA ASN A 273 -8.68 0.36 -0.40
C ASN A 273 -9.14 -0.84 0.43
N TYR A 274 -8.25 -1.78 0.73
CA TYR A 274 -8.60 -3.02 1.42
C TYR A 274 -8.37 -2.96 2.94
N ALA A 275 -7.42 -2.14 3.40
CA ALA A 275 -7.06 -2.08 4.81
C ALA A 275 -7.55 -0.82 5.53
N VAL A 276 -7.57 0.34 4.87
CA VAL A 276 -7.91 1.64 5.51
C VAL A 276 -9.37 2.02 5.28
N ARG A 277 -9.82 1.98 4.02
CA ARG A 277 -11.17 2.36 3.61
C ARG A 277 -12.28 1.66 4.39
N PRO A 278 -12.22 0.34 4.70
CA PRO A 278 -13.29 -0.30 5.48
C PRO A 278 -13.45 0.31 6.88
N HIS A 279 -12.35 0.71 7.52
CA HIS A 279 -12.37 1.36 8.82
C HIS A 279 -12.88 2.79 8.72
N GLU A 280 -12.50 3.53 7.67
CA GLU A 280 -13.00 4.87 7.39
C GLU A 280 -14.52 4.86 7.13
N GLU A 281 -15.00 3.99 6.24
CA GLU A 281 -16.44 3.87 5.96
C GLU A 281 -17.23 3.43 7.20
N ALA A 282 -16.66 2.57 8.06
CA ALA A 282 -17.28 2.18 9.33
C ALA A 282 -17.29 3.31 10.37
N ASP A 283 -16.28 4.18 10.41
CA ASP A 283 -16.29 5.41 11.23
C ASP A 283 -17.35 6.40 10.74
N LEU A 284 -17.39 6.65 9.43
CA LEU A 284 -18.38 7.54 8.81
C LEU A 284 -19.81 7.02 9.03
N GLU A 285 -20.04 5.72 8.92
CA GLU A 285 -21.36 5.11 9.21
C GLU A 285 -21.74 5.24 10.68
N ARG A 286 -20.79 5.09 11.62
CA ARG A 286 -21.05 5.31 13.06
C ARG A 286 -21.40 6.76 13.38
N ARG A 287 -20.77 7.73 12.70
CA ARG A 287 -20.94 9.16 12.97
C ARG A 287 -22.17 9.77 12.28
N PHE A 288 -22.45 9.37 11.04
CA PHE A 288 -23.47 9.99 10.19
C PHE A 288 -24.64 9.06 9.85
N GLY A 289 -24.59 7.78 10.24
CA GLY A 289 -25.72 6.86 10.19
C GLY A 289 -26.36 6.73 8.80
N ALA A 290 -27.67 7.01 8.74
CA ALA A 290 -28.48 6.81 7.53
C ALA A 290 -28.08 7.73 6.36
N ASP A 291 -27.61 8.94 6.65
CA ASP A 291 -27.19 9.89 5.62
C ASP A 291 -25.96 9.38 4.87
N PHE A 292 -24.99 8.81 5.60
CA PHE A 292 -23.83 8.18 4.98
C PHE A 292 -24.21 6.94 4.17
N ARG A 293 -25.14 6.10 4.66
CA ARG A 293 -25.63 4.96 3.87
C ARG A 293 -26.25 5.39 2.55
N ARG A 294 -27.13 6.40 2.58
CA ARG A 294 -27.77 6.95 1.37
C ARG A 294 -26.74 7.52 0.39
N TYR A 295 -25.73 8.20 0.91
CA TYR A 295 -24.61 8.69 0.11
C TYR A 295 -23.78 7.54 -0.49
N ARG A 296 -23.44 6.53 0.32
CA ARG A 296 -22.70 5.33 -0.10
C ARG A 296 -23.40 4.60 -1.25
N ASP A 297 -24.72 4.49 -1.19
CA ASP A 297 -25.51 3.78 -2.20
C ASP A 297 -25.68 4.58 -3.50
N SER A 298 -25.52 5.91 -3.45
CA SER A 298 -25.69 6.80 -4.61
C SER A 298 -24.39 7.14 -5.33
N VAL A 299 -23.24 7.09 -4.65
CA VAL A 299 -21.94 7.49 -5.19
C VAL A 299 -20.94 6.35 -5.03
N ARG A 300 -20.23 5.99 -6.10
CA ARG A 300 -19.21 4.93 -6.07
C ARG A 300 -17.90 5.44 -5.45
N CYS A 301 -17.09 4.52 -4.92
CA CYS A 301 -15.84 4.87 -4.24
C CYS A 301 -14.77 5.44 -5.16
N TRP A 302 -14.63 4.90 -6.37
CA TRP A 302 -13.49 5.15 -7.27
C TRP A 302 -13.87 5.73 -8.62
N ILE A 303 -14.97 5.24 -9.21
CA ILE A 303 -15.36 5.57 -10.58
C ILE A 303 -16.49 6.61 -10.52
N PRO A 304 -16.38 7.71 -11.28
CA PRO A 304 -17.47 8.68 -11.40
C PRO A 304 -18.77 7.99 -11.79
N HIS A 305 -19.82 8.19 -11.01
CA HIS A 305 -21.15 7.71 -11.38
C HIS A 305 -22.05 8.93 -11.60
N PRO A 306 -22.61 9.13 -12.81
CA PRO A 306 -23.67 10.11 -13.00
C PRO A 306 -24.82 9.75 -12.07
N ARG A 307 -25.29 10.69 -11.24
CA ARG A 307 -26.38 10.41 -10.28
C ARG A 307 -27.58 9.85 -11.05
N ARG A 308 -28.10 8.69 -10.64
CA ARG A 308 -29.48 8.33 -10.94
C ARG A 308 -30.34 9.34 -10.17
N THR A 309 -30.92 10.31 -10.86
CA THR A 309 -32.07 11.04 -10.36
C THR A 309 -33.16 10.01 -10.07
N ARG A 310 -33.36 9.66 -8.80
CA ARG A 310 -34.61 9.00 -8.42
C ARG A 310 -35.71 10.06 -8.58
N PRO A 311 -36.82 9.76 -9.30
CA PRO A 311 -37.96 10.67 -9.34
C PRO A 311 -38.40 10.95 -7.91
N ALA A 312 -38.71 12.22 -7.60
CA ALA A 312 -39.31 12.57 -6.32
C ALA A 312 -40.57 11.72 -6.14
N ALA A 313 -40.66 10.98 -5.03
CA ALA A 313 -41.91 10.37 -4.62
C ALA A 313 -42.91 11.51 -4.39
N ARG A 314 -43.99 11.51 -5.16
CA ARG A 314 -45.16 12.35 -4.94
C ARG A 314 -45.90 11.89 -3.69
#